data_AF-K2EGN6-F1
#
_entry.id   AF-K2EGN6-F1
#
_cell.length_a   1.000
_cell.length_b   1.000
_cell.length_c   1.000
_cell.angle_alpha   90.00
_cell.angle_beta   90.00
_cell.angle_gamma   90.00
#
_symmetry.space_group_name_H-M   'P 1'
#
loop_
_entity.id
_entity.type
_entity.pdbx_description
1 polymer ?
#
loop_
_entity_poly.entity_id
_entity_poly.type
_entity_poly.pdbx_seq_one_letter_code
_entity_poly.pdbx_strand_id
1 'polypeptide(L)' 'MNLEVVYYTLMAAGLYFISDWILDRWEVSRGERFKNRSIIFFLIILTLAFISFSFVKYVLITSGATLP' A
#
# COMPACT_ATOMS: atom_id res chain seq x y z
N MET A 1 19.15 -17.79 7.89
CA MET A 1 18.23 -16.77 7.33
C MET A 1 16.89 -17.00 7.99
N ASN A 2 16.46 -16.11 8.89
CA ASN A 2 15.24 -16.31 9.68
C ASN A 2 14.01 -16.15 8.79
N LEU A 3 12.97 -16.97 9.01
CA LEU A 3 11.71 -16.91 8.25
C LEU A 3 11.06 -15.51 8.31
N GLU A 4 11.27 -14.76 9.40
CA GLU A 4 10.77 -13.39 9.57
C GLU A 4 11.28 -12.46 8.47
N VAL A 5 12.57 -12.54 8.10
CA VAL A 5 13.14 -11.73 7.02
C VAL A 5 12.47 -12.06 5.70
N VAL A 6 12.16 -13.34 5.46
CA VAL A 6 11.46 -13.79 4.25
C VAL A 6 10.04 -13.23 4.22
N TYR A 7 9.31 -13.27 5.33
CA TYR A 7 7.96 -12.69 5.44
C TYR A 7 7.95 -11.17 5.24
N TYR A 8 8.85 -10.45 5.90
CA TYR A 8 8.95 -8.99 5.73
C TYR A 8 9.33 -8.61 4.30
N THR A 9 10.23 -9.38 3.68
CA THR A 9 10.62 -9.16 2.28
C THR A 9 9.47 -9.45 1.32
N LEU A 10 8.72 -10.53 1.54
CA LEU A 10 7.52 -10.86 0.76
C LEU A 10 6.43 -9.80 0.91
N MET A 11 6.20 -9.31 2.13
CA MET A 11 5.29 -8.20 2.40
C MET A 11 5.73 -6.94 1.65
N ALA A 12 7.00 -6.55 1.77
CA ALA A 12 7.56 -5.40 1.08
C ALA A 12 7.46 -5.55 -0.44
N ALA A 13 7.80 -6.72 -0.98
CA ALA A 13 7.71 -7.02 -2.40
C ALA A 13 6.25 -6.97 -2.90
N GLY A 14 5.31 -7.53 -2.15
CA GLY A 14 3.88 -7.49 -2.48
C GLY A 14 3.34 -6.06 -2.46
N LEU A 15 3.66 -5.28 -1.43
CA LEU A 15 3.24 -3.88 -1.30
C LEU A 15 3.84 -3.02 -2.42
N TYR A 16 5.10 -3.29 -2.78
CA TYR A 16 5.78 -2.66 -3.91
C TYR A 16 5.08 -2.98 -5.22
N PHE A 17 4.77 -4.25 -5.48
CA PHE A 17 4.08 -4.69 -6.70
C PHE A 17 2.71 -4.04 -6.85
N ILE A 18 1.91 -3.98 -5.78
CA ILE A 18 0.58 -3.37 -5.82
C ILE A 18 0.70 -1.87 -6.06
N SER A 19 1.66 -1.20 -5.42
CA SER A 19 1.91 0.22 -5.61
C SER A 19 2.35 0.54 -7.04
N ASP A 20 3.23 -0.29 -7.61
CA ASP A 20 3.71 -0.13 -8.98
C ASP A 20 2.57 -0.37 -9.99
N TRP A 21 1.70 -1.35 -9.74
CA TRP A 21 0.53 -1.62 -10.59
C TRP A 21 -0.48 -0.46 -10.59
N ILE A 22 -0.75 0.14 -9.42
CA ILE A 22 -1.65 1.31 -9.32
C ILE A 22 -1.05 2.50 -10.07
N LEU A 23 0.24 2.74 -9.89
CA LEU A 23 0.96 3.81 -10.58
C LEU A 23 0.90 3.62 -12.10
N ASP A 24 1.22 2.42 -12.58
CA ASP A 24 1.19 2.08 -13.99
C ASP A 24 -0.22 2.23 -14.56
N ARG A 25 -1.25 1.84 -13.81
CA ARG A 25 -2.65 2.04 -14.20
C ARG A 25 -3.04 3.52 -14.30
N TRP A 26 -2.50 4.37 -13.43
CA TRP A 26 -2.69 5.82 -13.49
C TRP A 26 -1.91 6.46 -14.65
N GLU A 27 -0.70 5.99 -14.94
CA GLU A 27 0.10 6.41 -16.11
C GLU A 27 -0.60 6.04 -17.42
N VAL A 28 -1.11 4.81 -17.52
CA VAL A 28 -1.86 4.33 -18.70
C VAL A 28 -3.16 5.12 -18.89
N SER A 29 -3.86 5.45 -17.80
CA SER A 29 -5.09 6.26 -17.86
C SER A 29 -4.82 7.70 -18.30
N ARG A 30 -3.69 8.28 -17.90
CA ARG A 30 -3.30 9.65 -18.30
C ARG A 30 -2.65 9.71 -19.68
N GLY A 31 -2.09 8.61 -20.18
CA GLY A 31 -1.37 8.56 -21.46
C GLY A 31 -0.01 9.26 -21.46
N GLU A 32 0.44 9.80 -20.33
CA GLU A 32 1.75 10.43 -20.15
C GLU A 32 2.48 9.84 -18.95
N ARG A 33 3.78 9.57 -19.13
CA ARG A 33 4.67 9.15 -18.04
C ARG A 33 4.86 10.30 -17.07
N PHE A 34 4.71 10.04 -15.78
CA PHE A 34 4.94 11.08 -14.79
C PHE A 34 6.43 11.43 -14.72
N LYS A 35 6.76 12.72 -14.89
CA LYS A 35 8.13 13.25 -14.65
C LYS A 35 8.66 12.89 -13.26
N ASN A 36 7.77 12.84 -12.26
CA ASN A 36 8.13 12.58 -10.86
C ASN A 36 7.63 11.20 -10.38
N ARG A 37 7.92 10.15 -11.16
CA ARG A 37 7.49 8.76 -10.89
C ARG A 37 7.79 8.31 -9.44
N SER A 38 8.98 8.63 -8.92
CA SER A 38 9.36 8.24 -7.55
C SER A 38 8.50 8.89 -6.46
N ILE A 39 8.11 10.16 -6.63
CA ILE A 39 7.29 10.89 -5.65
C ILE A 39 5.88 10.29 -5.61
N ILE A 40 5.35 9.94 -6.79
CA ILE A 40 4.00 9.39 -6.91
C ILE A 40 3.99 7.94 -6.43
N PHE A 41 5.01 7.16 -6.77
CA PHE A 41 5.20 5.83 -6.22
C PHE A 41 5.22 5.85 -4.69
N PHE A 42 5.98 6.79 -4.10
CA PHE A 42 6.04 6.99 -2.65
C PHE A 42 4.67 7.37 -2.06
N LEU A 43 3.95 8.29 -2.71
CA LEU A 43 2.60 8.68 -2.28
C LEU A 43 1.61 7.51 -2.36
N ILE A 44 1.70 6.68 -3.40
CA ILE A 44 0.83 5.50 -3.57
C ILE A 44 1.10 4.50 -2.47
N ILE A 45 2.34 4.07 -2.26
CA ILE A 45 2.67 3.07 -1.24
C ILE A 45 2.32 3.59 0.16
N LEU A 46 2.53 4.89 0.43
CA LEU A 46 2.15 5.53 1.69
C LEU A 46 0.63 5.55 1.88
N THR A 47 -0.12 5.89 0.83
CA THR A 47 -1.59 5.89 0.85
C THR A 47 -2.12 4.47 1.01
N LEU A 48 -1.51 3.49 0.35
CA LEU A 48 -1.86 2.08 0.48
C LEU A 48 -1.61 1.59 1.91
N ALA A 49 -0.48 1.96 2.51
CA ALA A 49 -0.21 1.68 3.90
C ALA A 49 -1.27 2.32 4.80
N PHE A 50 -1.60 3.60 4.59
CA PHE A 50 -2.67 4.28 5.34
C PHE A 50 -4.02 3.60 5.16
N ILE A 51 -4.39 3.18 3.96
CA ILE A 51 -5.62 2.45 3.68
C ILE A 51 -5.59 1.10 4.41
N SER A 52 -4.50 0.33 4.36
CA SER A 52 -4.38 -0.93 5.10
C SER A 52 -4.53 -0.73 6.60
N PHE A 53 -3.84 0.26 7.18
CA PHE A 53 -3.96 0.60 8.60
C PHE A 53 -5.37 1.07 8.95
N SER A 54 -5.96 1.93 8.12
CA SER A 54 -7.31 2.46 8.30
C SER A 54 -8.36 1.35 8.17
N PHE A 55 -8.17 0.40 7.23
CA PHE A 55 -9.04 -0.75 7.05
C PHE A 55 -8.97 -1.70 8.23
N VAL A 56 -7.76 -1.98 8.74
CA VAL A 56 -7.58 -2.74 9.99
C VAL A 56 -8.27 -2.02 11.14
N LYS A 57 -8.09 -0.70 11.27
CA LYS A 57 -8.73 0.10 12.32
C LYS A 57 -10.26 0.11 12.18
N TYR A 58 -10.78 0.23 10.96
CA TYR A 58 -12.20 0.22 10.65
C TYR A 58 -12.80 -1.14 10.98
N VAL A 59 -12.18 -2.24 10.52
CA VAL A 59 -12.59 -3.60 10.87
C VAL A 59 -12.56 -3.79 12.39
N LEU A 60 -11.50 -3.33 13.08
CA LEU A 60 -11.37 -3.43 14.53
C LEU A 60 -12.45 -2.63 15.29
N ILE A 61 -12.76 -1.41 14.84
CA ILE A 61 -13.80 -0.55 15.41
C ILE A 61 -15.19 -1.14 15.14
N THR A 62 -15.46 -1.57 13.90
CA THR A 62 -16.73 -2.19 13.50
C THR A 62 -16.94 -3.54 14.20
N SER A 63 -15.88 -4.25 14.57
CA SER A 63 -15.97 -5.49 15.38
C SER A 63 -16.32 -5.28 16.86
N GLY A 64 -16.64 -4.04 17.29
CA GLY A 64 -17.35 -3.82 18.55
C GLY A 64 -16.48 -3.62 19.79
N ALA A 65 -15.36 -2.92 19.68
CA ALA A 65 -14.67 -2.36 20.85
C ALA A 65 -15.31 -1.02 21.29
N THR A 66 -16.62 -1.01 21.48
CA THR A 66 -17.26 -0.06 22.41
C THR A 66 -17.10 -0.64 23.81
N LEU A 67 -15.94 -0.41 24.44
CA LEU A 67 -15.88 -0.52 25.89
C LEU A 67 -16.47 0.79 26.45
N PRO A 68 -17.37 0.71 27.45
CA PRO A 68 -17.96 1.87 28.11
C PRO A 68 -16.91 2.81 28.72
#